data_AF-A0A2D8WQB0-F1
#
_entry.id   AF-A0A2D8WQB0-F1
#
_cell.length_a   1.000
_cell.length_b   1.000
_cell.length_c   1.000
_cell.angle_alpha   90.00
_cell.angle_beta   90.00
_cell.angle_gamma   90.00
#
_symmetry.space_group_name_H-M   'P 1'
#
loop_
_entity.id
_entity.type
_entity.pdbx_description
1 polymer ?
#
loop_
_entity_poly.entity_id
_entity_poly.type
_entity_poly.pdbx_seq_one_letter_code
_entity_poly.pdbx_strand_id
1 'polypeptide(L)' 'RFIGVTGNKHYIKRFASEVNIAYNRVYLDDSNYTVDHSTQILLINPKGDYHGFFKVPHTPEKLRQTWRSIAYVF' A
#
# COMPACT_ATOMS: atom_id res chain seq x y z
N ARG A 1 2.89 16.49 1.72
CA ARG A 1 3.70 16.14 0.53
C ARG A 1 3.75 14.63 0.43
N PHE A 2 3.29 14.05 -0.68
CA PHE A 2 3.40 12.61 -0.93
C PHE A 2 4.79 12.30 -1.49
N ILE A 3 5.39 11.19 -1.04
CA ILE A 3 6.66 10.69 -1.58
C ILE A 3 6.36 9.36 -2.27
N GLY A 4 6.40 9.36 -3.60
CA GLY A 4 6.29 8.13 -4.39
C GLY A 4 7.66 7.48 -4.53
N VAL A 5 7.77 6.20 -4.17
CA VAL A 5 8.94 5.39 -4.50
C VAL A 5 8.84 5.00 -5.97
N THR A 6 9.89 5.30 -6.74
CA THR A 6 9.98 4.96 -8.17
C THR A 6 11.16 4.01 -8.39
N GLY A 7 11.17 3.28 -9.51
CA GLY A 7 12.25 2.35 -9.81
C GLY A 7 11.92 1.38 -10.92
N ASN A 8 12.73 0.32 -11.03
CA ASN A 8 12.52 -0.73 -12.01
C ASN A 8 11.16 -1.43 -11.79
N LYS A 9 10.36 -1.53 -12.86
CA LYS A 9 9.02 -2.15 -12.83
C LYS A 9 8.99 -3.55 -12.23
N HIS A 10 10.04 -4.35 -12.43
CA HIS A 10 10.12 -5.71 -11.89
C HIS A 10 10.29 -5.71 -10.38
N TYR A 11 11.08 -4.78 -9.83
CA TYR A 11 11.23 -4.63 -8.38
C TYR A 11 9.96 -4.06 -7.74
N ILE A 12 9.29 -3.11 -8.38
CA ILE A 12 7.99 -2.60 -7.89
C ILE A 12 6.94 -3.72 -7.86
N LYS A 13 6.84 -4.53 -8.92
CA LYS A 13 5.90 -5.67 -8.97
C LYS A 13 6.23 -6.73 -7.92
N ARG A 14 7.51 -7.03 -7.71
CA ARG A 14 7.96 -7.96 -6.67
C ARG A 14 7.58 -7.44 -5.28
N PHE A 15 7.93 -6.19 -4.96
CA PHE A 15 7.60 -5.58 -3.68
C PHE A 15 6.09 -5.61 -3.41
N ALA A 16 5.27 -5.17 -4.37
CA ALA A 16 3.81 -5.20 -4.23
C ALA A 16 3.28 -6.61 -3.93
N SER A 17 3.87 -7.64 -4.54
CA SER A 17 3.51 -9.04 -4.28
C SER A 17 3.91 -9.48 -2.86
N GLU A 18 5.12 -9.12 -2.41
CA GLU A 18 5.62 -9.42 -1.06
C GLU A 18 4.75 -8.80 0.04
N VAL A 19 4.07 -7.68 -0.24
CA VAL A 19 3.15 -7.00 0.69
C VAL A 19 1.67 -7.20 0.36
N ASN A 20 1.31 -8.19 -0.48
CA ASN A 20 -0.08 -8.52 -0.83
C ASN A 20 -0.91 -7.35 -1.42
N ILE A 21 -0.25 -6.45 -2.16
CA ILE A 21 -0.89 -5.38 -2.92
C ILE A 21 -1.05 -5.79 -4.38
N ALA A 22 -2.30 -5.84 -4.83
CA ALA A 22 -2.63 -5.97 -6.23
C ALA A 22 -2.66 -4.58 -6.88
N TYR A 23 -2.03 -4.45 -8.04
CA TYR A 23 -2.18 -3.32 -8.94
C TYR A 23 -2.05 -3.77 -10.39
N ASN A 24 -2.67 -3.02 -11.30
CA ASN A 24 -2.52 -3.23 -12.73
C ASN A 24 -2.43 -1.90 -13.46
N ARG A 25 -1.56 -1.83 -14.48
CA ARG A 25 -1.51 -0.67 -15.38
C ARG A 25 -2.53 -0.89 -16.50
N VAL A 26 -3.46 0.03 -16.64
CA VAL A 26 -4.51 -0.02 -17.66
C VAL A 26 -4.26 1.10 -18.66
N TYR A 27 -3.94 0.74 -19.90
CA TYR A 27 -3.71 1.70 -20.96
C TYR A 27 -5.05 2.33 -21.38
N LEU A 28 -5.08 3.65 -21.49
CA LEU A 28 -6.22 4.39 -21.99
C LEU A 28 -6.05 4.67 -23.50
N ASP A 29 -4.83 5.08 -23.88
CA ASP A 29 -4.38 5.28 -25.25
C ASP A 29 -2.85 5.09 -25.34
N ASP A 30 -2.23 5.42 -26.48
CA ASP A 30 -0.80 5.25 -26.72
C ASP A 30 0.11 6.07 -25.77
N SER A 31 -0.41 7.16 -25.20
CA SER A 31 0.33 8.07 -24.33
C SER A 31 -0.16 8.06 -22.87
N ASN A 32 -1.39 7.61 -22.62
CA ASN A 32 -2.03 7.71 -21.32
C ASN A 32 -2.36 6.33 -20.71
N TYR A 33 -2.29 6.27 -19.38
CA TYR A 33 -2.69 5.09 -18.63
C TYR A 33 -3.28 5.49 -17.29
N THR A 34 -4.10 4.59 -16.75
CA THR A 34 -4.52 4.60 -15.34
C THR A 34 -3.95 3.39 -14.62
N VAL A 35 -4.11 3.35 -13.30
CA VAL A 35 -3.67 2.25 -12.46
C VAL A 35 -4.84 1.76 -11.62
N ASP A 36 -5.29 0.55 -11.89
CA ASP A 36 -6.14 -0.19 -10.97
C ASP A 36 -5.29 -0.62 -9.77
N HIS A 37 -5.83 -0.48 -8.57
CA HIS A 37 -5.10 -0.80 -7.35
C HIS A 37 -6.04 -1.27 -6.26
N SER A 38 -5.55 -2.16 -5.40
CA SER A 38 -6.26 -2.52 -4.17
C SER A 38 -6.34 -1.34 -3.21
N THR A 39 -7.37 -1.31 -2.37
CA THR A 39 -7.66 -0.21 -1.44
C THR A 39 -7.00 -0.40 -0.08
N GLN A 40 -5.81 -0.96 -0.04
CA GLN A 40 -5.12 -1.31 1.22
C GLN A 40 -4.07 -0.27 1.57
N ILE A 41 -4.02 0.13 2.84
CA ILE A 41 -2.91 0.91 3.41
C ILE A 41 -2.07 -0.04 4.27
N LEU A 42 -0.76 -0.09 4.05
CA LEU A 42 0.15 -0.98 4.78
C LEU A 42 0.77 -0.25 5.98
N LEU A 43 1.09 -1.00 7.03
CA LEU A 43 1.89 -0.54 8.15
C LEU A 43 3.23 -1.27 8.19
N ILE A 44 4.32 -0.51 8.06
CA ILE A 44 5.70 -0.99 8.11
C ILE A 44 6.44 -0.20 9.19
N ASN A 45 7.19 -0.88 10.06
CA ASN A 45 7.95 -0.22 11.12
C ASN A 45 9.28 0.37 10.58
N PRO A 46 10.03 1.19 11.36
CA PRO A 46 11.31 1.73 10.91
C PRO A 46 12.41 0.70 10.60
N LYS A 47 12.26 -0.55 11.05
CA LYS A 47 13.18 -1.66 10.72
C LYS A 47 12.85 -2.33 9.38
N GLY A 48 11.70 -2.01 8.79
CA GLY A 48 11.23 -2.59 7.53
C GLY A 48 10.29 -3.78 7.69
N ASP A 49 9.87 -4.12 8.91
CA ASP A 49 8.98 -5.25 9.16
C ASP A 49 7.54 -4.90 8.74
N TYR A 50 6.86 -5.82 8.06
CA TYR A 50 5.44 -5.72 7.76
C TYR A 50 4.60 -6.09 8.99
N HIS A 51 3.81 -5.15 9.50
CA HIS A 51 2.99 -5.34 10.72
C HIS A 51 1.50 -5.53 10.44
N GLY A 52 1.02 -5.12 9.28
CA GLY A 52 -0.37 -5.30 8.90
C GLY A 52 -0.87 -4.27 7.91
N PHE A 53 -2.19 -4.17 7.80
CA PHE A 53 -2.84 -3.30 6.83
C PHE A 53 -4.19 -2.78 7.35
N PHE A 54 -4.58 -1.60 6.85
CA PHE A 54 -5.88 -0.99 7.09
C PHE A 54 -6.80 -1.28 5.92
N LYS A 55 -7.92 -1.95 6.20
CA LYS A 55 -9.00 -2.14 5.22
C LYS A 55 -9.87 -0.89 5.12
N VAL A 56 -10.58 -0.77 4.00
CA VAL A 56 -11.66 0.21 3.86
C VAL A 56 -12.82 -0.10 4.84
N PRO A 57 -13.55 0.93 5.32
CA PRO A 57 -13.37 2.35 5.04
C PRO A 57 -12.24 2.99 5.86
N HIS A 58 -11.48 3.90 5.26
CA HIS A 58 -10.35 4.59 5.90
C HIS A 58 -10.79 5.83 6.69
N THR A 59 -11.76 5.68 7.60
CA THR A 59 -12.17 6.79 8.47
C THR A 59 -11.16 6.99 9.61
N PRO A 60 -11.02 8.21 10.16
CA PRO A 60 -10.14 8.46 11.30
C PRO A 60 -10.38 7.51 12.48
N GLU A 61 -11.62 7.11 12.73
CA GLU A 61 -12.01 6.18 13.79
C GLU A 61 -11.47 4.77 13.54
N LYS A 62 -11.66 4.24 12.33
CA LYS A 62 -11.19 2.89 11.96
C LYS A 62 -9.67 2.83 11.92
N LEU A 63 -9.02 3.85 11.36
CA LEU A 63 -7.55 3.94 11.35
C LEU A 63 -7.00 3.98 12.77
N ARG A 64 -7.56 4.82 13.65
CA ARG A 64 -7.15 4.90 15.07
C ARG A 64 -7.38 3.60 15.82
N GLN A 65 -8.50 2.90 15.57
CA GLN A 65 -8.79 1.61 16.19
C GLN A 65 -7.77 0.55 15.77
N THR A 66 -7.55 0.38 14.46
CA THR A 66 -6.57 -0.58 13.93
C THR A 66 -5.15 -0.24 14.38
N TRP A 67 -4.78 1.04 14.38
CA TRP A 67 -3.48 1.47 14.91
C TRP A 67 -3.30 1.03 16.37
N ARG A 68 -4.29 1.29 17.24
CA ARG A 68 -4.22 0.90 18.66
C ARG A 68 -4.14 -0.61 18.86
N SER A 69 -4.78 -1.43 18.01
CA SER A 69 -4.66 -2.89 18.12
C SER A 69 -3.27 -3.42 17.75
N ILE A 70 -2.53 -2.70 16.90
CA ILE A 70 -1.16 -3.08 16.50
C ILE A 70 -0.14 -2.44 17.45
N ALA A 71 -0.40 -1.23 17.96
CA ALA A 71 0.48 -0.43 18.82
C ALA A 71 1.05 -1.19 20.03
N TYR A 72 0.31 -2.15 20.58
CA TYR A 72 0.73 -2.97 21.73
C TYR A 72 1.52 -4.24 21.35
N VAL A 73 1.74 -4.46 20.05
CA VAL A 73 2.53 -5.58 19.50
C VAL A 73 3.93 -5.09 19.06
N PHE A 74 4.22 -3.80 19.23
CA PHE A 74 5.53 -3.18 18.96
C PHE A 74 6.39 -3.04 20.21
#